data_AF-U2EBY5-F1
#
_entry.id   AF-U2EBY5-F1
#
_cell.length_a   1.000
_cell.length_b   1.000
_cell.length_c   1.000
_cell.angle_alpha   90.00
_cell.angle_beta   90.00
_cell.angle_gamma   90.00
#
_symmetry.space_group_name_H-M   'P 1'
#
loop_
_entity.id
_entity.type
_entity.pdbx_description
1 polymer ?
#
loop_
_entity_poly.entity_id
_entity_poly.type
_entity_poly.pdbx_seq_one_letter_code
_entity_poly.pdbx_strand_id
1 'polypeptide(L)'
;MSISTELRNKIKSASSKSYEEYSEEFSNLSTEKLLETAYIHGYNCAYNIYDVAEEKVEGMIKNGESPIKDVPVKSINLKEDARNYLDKNTNNLKNLNSSEIYNYGYEEGFKNAWETYINIEMNEELGA
;
A
#
# COMPACT_ATOMS: atom_id res chain seq x y z
N MET A 1 -0.47 9.16 14.21
CA MET A 1 -1.92 9.38 14.08
C MET A 1 -2.56 8.06 13.64
N SER A 2 -3.65 7.59 14.25
CA SER A 2 -4.19 6.26 13.94
C SER A 2 -5.09 6.28 12.71
N ILE A 3 -4.84 5.41 11.72
CA ILE A 3 -5.74 5.19 10.57
C ILE A 3 -7.13 4.81 11.09
N SER A 4 -8.18 5.54 10.67
CA SER A 4 -9.56 5.30 11.07
C SER A 4 -10.04 3.91 10.65
N THR A 5 -11.01 3.34 11.37
CA THR A 5 -11.59 2.02 11.05
C THR A 5 -12.19 2.01 9.64
N GLU A 6 -12.80 3.11 9.21
CA GLU A 6 -13.38 3.26 7.88
C GLU A 6 -12.29 3.21 6.79
N LEU A 7 -11.21 3.96 6.98
CA LEU A 7 -10.09 3.98 6.04
C LEU A 7 -9.40 2.60 5.98
N ARG A 8 -9.25 1.91 7.12
CA ARG A 8 -8.74 0.51 7.13
C ARG A 8 -9.62 -0.44 6.32
N ASN A 9 -10.94 -0.30 6.41
CA ASN A 9 -11.87 -1.13 5.63
C ASN A 9 -11.76 -0.83 4.13
N LYS A 10 -11.62 0.45 3.75
CA LYS A 10 -11.39 0.87 2.36
C LYS A 10 -10.07 0.31 1.81
N ILE A 11 -8.98 0.37 2.58
CA ILE A 11 -7.67 -0.19 2.21
C ILE A 11 -7.76 -1.70 2.02
N LYS A 12 -8.39 -2.43 2.96
CA LYS A 12 -8.56 -3.88 2.83
C LYS A 12 -9.35 -4.25 1.58
N SER A 13 -10.44 -3.53 1.31
CA SER A 13 -11.25 -3.77 0.11
C SER A 13 -10.45 -3.49 -1.17
N ALA A 14 -9.64 -2.43 -1.21
CA ALA A 14 -8.78 -2.10 -2.35
C ALA A 14 -7.70 -3.16 -2.56
N SER A 15 -7.07 -3.63 -1.48
CA SER A 15 -6.07 -4.69 -1.53
C SER A 15 -6.63 -6.01 -2.04
N SER A 16 -7.77 -6.46 -1.50
CA SER A 16 -8.45 -7.69 -1.97
C SER A 16 -8.80 -7.61 -3.45
N LYS A 17 -9.38 -6.49 -3.91
CA LYS A 17 -9.75 -6.29 -5.31
C LYS A 17 -8.52 -6.32 -6.23
N SER A 18 -7.45 -5.65 -5.81
CA SER A 18 -6.19 -5.64 -6.56
C SER A 18 -5.55 -7.03 -6.62
N TYR A 19 -5.62 -7.82 -5.54
CA TYR A 19 -5.16 -9.19 -5.55
C TYR A 19 -5.96 -10.08 -6.51
N GLU A 20 -7.28 -9.95 -6.52
CA GLU A 20 -8.16 -10.71 -7.43
C GLU A 20 -7.87 -10.37 -8.90
N GLU A 21 -7.73 -9.09 -9.23
CA GLU A 21 -7.48 -8.59 -10.58
C GLU A 21 -6.17 -9.13 -11.18
N TYR A 22 -5.10 -9.18 -10.39
CA TYR A 22 -3.78 -9.64 -10.83
C TYR A 22 -3.43 -11.04 -10.30
N SER A 23 -4.43 -11.82 -9.88
CA SER A 23 -4.23 -13.11 -9.22
C SER A 23 -3.43 -14.11 -10.05
N GLU A 24 -3.63 -14.13 -11.37
CA GLU A 24 -2.86 -14.97 -12.30
C GLU A 24 -1.39 -14.57 -12.35
N GLU A 25 -1.10 -13.27 -12.41
CA GLU A 25 0.27 -12.73 -12.42
C GLU A 25 0.98 -13.00 -11.08
N PHE A 26 0.24 -12.87 -9.97
CA PHE A 26 0.75 -13.08 -8.61
C PHE A 26 1.01 -14.55 -8.29
N SER A 27 0.27 -15.48 -8.93
CA SER A 27 0.44 -16.92 -8.72
C SER A 27 1.85 -17.43 -9.04
N ASN A 28 2.60 -16.71 -9.88
CA ASN A 28 3.95 -17.08 -10.32
C ASN A 28 5.06 -16.32 -9.56
N LEU A 29 4.71 -15.43 -8.63
CA LEU A 29 5.68 -14.65 -7.87
C LEU A 29 6.21 -15.43 -6.66
N SER A 30 7.48 -15.23 -6.33
CA SER A 30 7.99 -15.61 -5.01
C SER A 30 7.35 -14.75 -3.93
N THR A 31 7.26 -15.26 -2.70
CA THR A 31 6.77 -14.49 -1.53
C THR A 31 7.42 -13.12 -1.40
N GLU A 32 8.74 -13.03 -1.62
CA GLU A 32 9.48 -11.77 -1.61
C GLU A 32 8.97 -10.79 -2.67
N LYS A 33 8.86 -11.22 -3.93
CA LYS A 33 8.37 -10.37 -5.01
C LYS A 33 6.91 -10.00 -4.82
N LEU A 34 6.09 -10.90 -4.29
CA LEU A 34 4.69 -10.63 -4.01
C LEU A 34 4.56 -9.55 -2.92
N LEU A 35 5.35 -9.64 -1.86
CA LEU A 35 5.38 -8.62 -0.80
C LEU A 35 5.90 -7.28 -1.32
N GLU A 36 6.99 -7.27 -2.10
CA GLU A 36 7.52 -6.05 -2.73
C GLU A 36 6.46 -5.36 -3.59
N THR A 37 5.78 -6.12 -4.46
CA THR A 37 4.70 -5.60 -5.32
C THR A 37 3.56 -5.04 -4.48
N ALA A 38 3.10 -5.79 -3.49
CA ALA A 38 2.03 -5.36 -2.60
C ALA A 38 2.37 -4.07 -1.86
N TYR A 39 3.58 -3.98 -1.31
CA TYR A 39 4.07 -2.80 -0.59
C TYR A 39 4.06 -1.56 -1.48
N ILE A 40 4.54 -1.67 -2.71
CA ILE A 40 4.53 -0.57 -3.68
C ILE A 40 3.09 -0.16 -4.02
N HIS A 41 2.19 -1.12 -4.22
CA HIS A 41 0.78 -0.85 -4.50
C HIS A 41 0.10 -0.12 -3.34
N GLY A 42 0.36 -0.56 -2.10
CA GLY A 42 -0.14 0.09 -0.89
C GLY A 42 0.39 1.51 -0.71
N TYR A 43 1.70 1.71 -0.92
CA TYR A 43 2.35 3.02 -0.83
C TYR A 43 1.73 4.01 -1.83
N ASN A 44 1.57 3.56 -3.09
CA ASN A 44 0.92 4.36 -4.12
C ASN A 44 -0.55 4.64 -3.80
N CYS A 45 -1.27 3.68 -3.20
CA CYS A 45 -2.63 3.90 -2.75
C CYS A 45 -2.69 5.08 -1.77
N ALA A 46 -1.88 5.08 -0.71
CA ALA A 46 -1.82 6.19 0.24
C ALA A 46 -1.42 7.51 -0.41
N TYR A 47 -0.44 7.52 -1.32
CA TYR A 47 -0.07 8.73 -2.07
C TYR A 47 -1.24 9.30 -2.85
N ASN A 48 -1.98 8.47 -3.58
CA ASN A 48 -3.13 8.93 -4.34
C ASN A 48 -4.30 9.34 -3.43
N ILE A 49 -4.46 8.73 -2.25
CA ILE A 49 -5.45 9.21 -1.27
C ILE A 49 -5.07 10.60 -0.76
N TYR A 50 -3.79 10.83 -0.51
CA TYR A 50 -3.26 12.10 -0.02
C TYR A 50 -3.29 13.21 -1.09
N ASP A 51 -2.78 12.95 -2.31
CA ASP A 51 -2.76 13.90 -3.43
C ASP A 51 -4.16 14.29 -3.93
N VAL A 52 -5.16 13.47 -3.59
CA VAL A 52 -6.53 13.63 -4.05
C VAL A 52 -7.50 13.60 -2.89
N ALA A 53 -7.46 14.65 -2.07
CA ALA A 53 -8.39 14.93 -0.96
C ALA A 53 -9.80 14.30 -1.18
N GLU A 54 -10.01 13.17 -0.50
CA GLU A 54 -11.24 12.38 -0.25
C GLU A 54 -12.24 12.08 -1.39
N GLU A 55 -12.66 13.03 -2.23
CA GLU A 55 -13.79 12.86 -3.16
C GLU A 55 -13.49 11.97 -4.39
N LYS A 56 -12.23 11.95 -4.86
CA LYS A 56 -11.87 11.20 -6.08
C LYS A 56 -11.50 9.75 -5.79
N VAL A 57 -11.00 9.47 -4.58
CA VAL A 57 -10.66 8.12 -4.11
C VAL A 57 -11.89 7.25 -4.02
N GLU A 58 -13.00 7.78 -3.47
CA GLU A 58 -14.26 7.03 -3.45
C GLU A 58 -14.77 6.74 -4.86
N GLY A 59 -14.59 7.67 -5.80
CA GLY A 59 -14.91 7.47 -7.21
C GLY A 59 -14.05 6.40 -7.87
N MET A 60 -12.73 6.42 -7.66
CA MET A 60 -11.78 5.47 -8.25
C MET A 60 -11.94 4.06 -7.65
N ILE A 61 -12.13 3.95 -6.32
CA ILE A 61 -12.40 2.68 -5.63
C ILE A 61 -13.75 2.10 -6.07
N LYS A 62 -14.81 2.92 -6.17
CA LYS A 62 -16.13 2.48 -6.67
C LYS A 62 -16.08 2.01 -8.12
N ASN A 63 -15.26 2.64 -8.96
CA ASN A 63 -15.12 2.30 -10.37
C ASN A 63 -14.12 1.16 -10.64
N GLY A 64 -13.38 0.71 -9.62
CA GLY A 64 -12.35 -0.33 -9.80
C GLY A 64 -11.12 0.14 -10.55
N GLU A 65 -10.91 1.46 -10.60
CA GLU A 65 -9.70 2.03 -11.15
C GLU A 65 -8.64 2.00 -10.03
N SER A 66 -7.65 1.13 -10.20
CA SER A 66 -6.42 1.22 -9.42
C SER A 66 -5.85 2.63 -9.64
N PRO A 67 -5.51 3.39 -8.60
CA PRO A 67 -4.94 4.70 -8.78
C PRO A 67 -3.50 4.52 -9.28
N ILE A 68 -3.39 4.32 -10.59
CA ILE A 68 -2.14 4.31 -11.33
C ILE A 68 -2.05 5.71 -11.95
N LYS A 69 -1.77 6.71 -11.11
CA LYS A 69 -1.10 7.90 -11.63
C LYS A 69 0.39 7.63 -11.55
N ASP A 70 1.03 7.71 -12.71
CA ASP A 70 2.47 7.71 -12.87
C ASP A 70 3.12 8.78 -11.98
N VAL A 71 3.45 8.42 -10.75
CA VAL A 71 4.65 8.92 -10.11
C VAL A 71 5.46 7.70 -9.73
N PRO A 72 6.49 7.35 -10.51
CA PRO A 72 7.40 6.31 -10.13
C PRO A 72 8.18 6.85 -8.94
N VAL A 73 7.73 6.59 -7.72
CA VAL A 73 8.69 6.44 -6.63
C VAL A 73 9.40 5.11 -6.88
N LYS A 74 10.22 5.09 -7.95
CA LYS A 74 11.35 4.17 -8.10
C LYS A 74 12.42 4.63 -7.10
N SER A 75 12.08 4.71 -5.82
CA SER A 75 13.14 4.80 -4.83
C SER A 75 13.56 3.36 -4.57
N ILE A 76 14.85 3.10 -4.78
CA ILE A 76 15.51 1.88 -4.33
C ILE A 76 15.15 1.60 -2.86
N ASN A 77 14.90 2.69 -2.09
CA ASN A 77 14.43 2.69 -0.72
C ASN A 77 13.10 1.95 -0.51
N LEU A 78 12.09 2.03 -1.39
CA LEU A 78 10.82 1.33 -1.15
C LEU A 78 10.96 -0.20 -1.27
N LYS A 79 11.80 -0.67 -2.21
CA LYS A 79 12.11 -2.10 -2.31
C LYS A 79 12.93 -2.57 -1.12
N GLU A 80 13.86 -1.75 -0.68
CA GLU A 80 14.65 -2.01 0.52
C GLU A 80 13.78 -2.03 1.78
N ASP A 81 12.81 -1.12 1.91
CA ASP A 81 11.83 -1.09 2.99
C ASP A 81 10.96 -2.34 2.96
N ALA A 82 10.42 -2.71 1.78
CA ALA A 82 9.65 -3.93 1.63
C ALA A 82 10.45 -5.20 2.02
N ARG A 83 11.73 -5.26 1.65
CA ARG A 83 12.64 -6.35 2.07
C ARG A 83 12.91 -6.33 3.56
N ASN A 84 13.19 -5.16 4.13
CA ASN A 84 13.36 -4.99 5.57
C ASN A 84 12.11 -5.44 6.34
N TYR A 85 10.93 -5.19 5.79
CA TYR A 85 9.66 -5.69 6.32
C TYR A 85 9.56 -7.21 6.22
N LEU A 86 9.89 -7.79 5.06
CA LEU A 86 9.94 -9.25 4.88
C LEU A 86 10.88 -9.90 5.88
N ASP A 87 12.10 -9.39 6.04
CA ASP A 87 13.14 -9.95 6.89
C ASP A 87 12.76 -9.88 8.38
N LYS A 88 12.16 -8.76 8.81
CA LYS A 88 11.67 -8.61 10.19
C LYS A 88 10.45 -9.48 10.48
N ASN A 89 9.63 -9.77 9.47
CA ASN A 89 8.35 -10.46 9.64
C ASN A 89 8.30 -11.84 9.00
N THR A 90 9.45 -12.41 8.58
CA THR A 90 9.48 -13.68 7.84
C THR A 90 8.76 -14.80 8.60
N ASN A 91 8.89 -14.83 9.93
CA ASN A 91 8.20 -15.82 10.77
C ASN A 91 6.68 -15.64 10.81
N ASN A 92 6.19 -14.40 10.72
CA ASN A 92 4.76 -14.09 10.66
C ASN A 92 4.18 -14.41 9.28
N LEU A 93 4.98 -14.30 8.22
CA LEU A 93 4.58 -14.51 6.83
C LEU A 93 4.65 -15.99 6.39
N LYS A 94 5.43 -16.84 7.08
CA LYS A 94 5.63 -18.26 6.74
C LYS A 94 4.35 -19.09 6.64
N ASN A 95 3.31 -18.72 7.39
CA ASN A 95 2.04 -19.44 7.45
C ASN A 95 0.91 -18.78 6.67
N LEU A 96 1.19 -17.65 6.01
CA LEU A 96 0.21 -16.90 5.25
C LEU A 96 0.12 -17.42 3.81
N ASN A 97 -1.08 -17.44 3.26
CA ASN A 97 -1.28 -17.65 1.84
C ASN A 97 -0.93 -16.39 1.04
N SER A 98 -0.84 -16.51 -0.30
CA SER A 98 -0.46 -15.41 -1.17
C SER A 98 -1.36 -14.17 -1.05
N SER A 99 -2.68 -14.34 -0.85
CA SER A 99 -3.59 -13.20 -0.65
C SER A 99 -3.33 -12.51 0.69
N GLU A 100 -3.05 -13.27 1.74
CA GLU A 100 -2.70 -12.74 3.05
C GLU A 100 -1.35 -12.01 3.03
N ILE A 101 -0.36 -12.55 2.34
CA ILE A 101 0.96 -11.91 2.13
C ILE A 101 0.78 -10.60 1.38
N TYR A 102 -0.03 -10.60 0.32
CA TYR A 102 -0.32 -9.40 -0.45
C TYR A 102 -1.03 -8.34 0.39
N ASN A 103 -2.08 -8.72 1.11
CA ASN A 103 -2.79 -7.81 2.01
C ASN A 103 -1.88 -7.22 3.08
N TYR A 104 -0.98 -8.04 3.63
CA TYR A 104 0.00 -7.58 4.61
C TYR A 104 0.96 -6.54 4.01
N GLY A 105 1.58 -6.85 2.87
CA GLY A 105 2.49 -5.92 2.20
C GLY A 105 1.81 -4.61 1.81
N TYR A 106 0.59 -4.69 1.27
CA TYR A 106 -0.21 -3.53 0.89
C TYR A 106 -0.52 -2.64 2.09
N GLU A 107 -0.94 -3.20 3.22
CA GLU A 107 -1.26 -2.41 4.41
C GLU A 107 -0.01 -1.70 4.97
N GLU A 108 1.14 -2.36 5.00
CA GLU A 108 2.39 -1.76 5.48
C GLU A 108 2.91 -0.66 4.54
N GLY A 109 2.87 -0.90 3.23
CA GLY A 109 3.22 0.12 2.24
C GLY A 109 2.32 1.35 2.36
N PHE A 110 1.01 1.13 2.54
CA PHE A 110 0.05 2.21 2.78
C PHE A 110 0.40 3.01 4.03
N LYS A 111 0.63 2.34 5.16
CA LYS A 111 0.96 3.00 6.43
C LYS A 111 2.21 3.85 6.32
N ASN A 112 3.26 3.32 5.71
CA ASN A 112 4.52 4.04 5.55
C ASN A 112 4.33 5.34 4.75
N ALA A 113 3.63 5.27 3.62
CA ALA A 113 3.27 6.45 2.84
C ALA A 113 2.40 7.42 3.66
N TRP A 114 1.35 6.94 4.31
CA TRP A 114 0.42 7.75 5.10
C TRP A 114 1.13 8.52 6.23
N GLU A 115 2.03 7.85 6.96
CA GLU A 115 2.87 8.50 7.97
C GLU A 115 3.83 9.51 7.37
N THR A 116 4.42 9.20 6.22
CA THR A 116 5.30 10.13 5.50
C THR A 116 4.56 11.39 5.09
N TYR A 117 3.36 11.29 4.51
CA TYR A 117 2.59 12.44 4.05
C TYR A 117 1.99 13.27 5.19
N ILE A 118 1.49 12.64 6.27
CA ILE A 118 1.05 13.37 7.47
C ILE A 118 2.21 14.16 8.09
N ASN A 119 3.41 13.57 8.16
CA ASN A 119 4.58 14.27 8.70
C ASN A 119 5.00 15.45 7.82
N ILE A 120 4.71 15.43 6.53
CA ILE A 120 4.95 16.57 5.63
C ILE A 120 3.97 17.70 5.95
N GLU A 121 2.65 17.45 6.04
CA GLU A 121 1.67 18.49 6.40
C GLU A 121 1.94 19.11 7.77
N MET A 122 2.22 18.27 8.79
CA MET A 122 2.46 18.78 10.15
C MET A 122 3.72 19.66 10.25
N ASN A 123 4.73 19.42 9.41
CA ASN A 123 5.93 20.26 9.37
C ASN A 123 5.75 21.52 8.49
N GLU A 124 4.86 21.49 7.49
CA GLU A 124 4.49 22.69 6.75
C GLU A 124 3.60 23.64 7.57
N GLU A 125 2.70 23.12 8.42
CA GLU A 125 1.87 23.94 9.31
C GLU A 125 2.66 24.57 10.48
N LEU A 126 3.74 23.95 10.95
CA LEU A 126 4.61 24.49 12.00
C LEU A 126 5.66 25.50 11.49
N GLY A 127 5.75 25.68 10.17
CA GLY A 127 6.68 26.59 9.50
C GLY A 127 6.06 27.88 8.97
N ALA A 128 4.76 28.14 9.19
CA ALA A 128 4.04 29.32 8.71
C ALA A 128 3.75 30.35 9.82
#